data_AF-A0A6J1W5X5-F1
#
_entry.id   AF-A0A6J1W5X5-F1
#
_cell.length_a   1.000
_cell.length_b   1.000
_cell.length_c   1.000
_cell.angle_alpha   90.00
_cell.angle_beta   90.00
_cell.angle_gamma   90.00
#
_symmetry.space_group_name_H-M   'P 1'
#
loop_
_entity.id
_entity.type
_entity.pdbx_description
1 polymer ?
#
loop_
_entity_poly.entity_id
_entity_poly.type
_entity_poly.pdbx_seq_one_letter_code
_entity_poly.pdbx_strand_id
1 'polypeptide(L)'
;MGFIRLLADRNSDLFRKYAMFSPVDHRVPRTYVALADCPPDFASRPEDYSSILFICRMVDWREDSNFALGQLAQSLGQAGEIDPETEGILAEYGVDTADFSPDVLQCLPQNLPWVIPSDELARRRDL
;
A
#
# COMPACT_ATOMS: atom_id res chain seq x y z
N MET A 1 2.22 2.43 6.64
CA MET A 1 2.46 0.97 6.74
C MET A 1 2.33 0.46 8.19
N GLY A 2 2.37 -0.87 8.43
CA GLY A 2 2.22 -1.45 9.77
C GLY A 2 2.31 -2.97 9.83
N PHE A 3 1.96 -3.55 10.98
CA PHE A 3 2.06 -4.98 11.27
C PHE A 3 0.69 -5.59 11.58
N ILE A 4 0.49 -6.86 11.23
CA ILE A 4 -0.71 -7.63 11.62
C ILE A 4 -0.42 -8.55 12.82
N ARG A 5 -1.39 -8.68 13.73
CA ARG A 5 -1.35 -9.60 14.88
C ARG A 5 -2.73 -10.19 15.13
N LEU A 6 -2.80 -11.43 15.64
CA LEU A 6 -4.06 -11.99 16.12
C LEU A 6 -4.57 -11.21 17.34
N LEU A 7 -5.89 -11.17 17.50
CA LEU A 7 -6.49 -10.55 18.68
C LEU A 7 -6.15 -11.37 19.94
N ALA A 8 -6.01 -10.69 21.09
CA ALA A 8 -5.64 -11.35 22.33
C ALA A 8 -6.78 -12.22 22.90
N ASP A 9 -8.03 -11.78 22.74
CA ASP A 9 -9.20 -12.48 23.28
C ASP A 9 -9.69 -13.58 22.31
N ARG A 10 -9.18 -14.80 22.52
CA ARG A 10 -9.47 -15.98 21.71
C ARG A 10 -10.93 -16.46 21.77
N ASN A 11 -11.71 -15.98 22.73
CA ASN A 11 -13.09 -16.42 22.92
C ASN A 11 -14.13 -15.51 22.24
N SER A 12 -13.72 -14.35 21.73
CA SER A 12 -14.66 -13.43 21.05
C SER A 12 -14.96 -13.86 19.61
N ASP A 13 -16.16 -13.55 19.13
CA ASP A 13 -16.52 -13.70 17.72
C ASP A 13 -15.64 -12.83 16.81
N LEU A 14 -15.10 -11.73 17.34
CA LEU A 14 -14.17 -10.85 16.63
C LEU A 14 -12.85 -11.56 16.34
N PHE A 15 -12.30 -12.32 17.31
CA PHE A 15 -11.05 -13.08 17.11
C PHE A 15 -11.14 -14.09 15.97
N ARG A 16 -12.31 -14.69 15.76
CA ARG A 16 -12.51 -15.66 14.68
C ARG A 16 -12.64 -15.02 13.30
N LYS A 17 -12.83 -13.70 13.24
CA LYS A 17 -13.13 -12.97 11.99
C LYS A 17 -12.05 -11.96 11.62
N TYR A 18 -11.34 -11.40 12.60
CA TYR A 18 -10.46 -10.26 12.42
C TYR A 18 -9.09 -10.45 13.05
N ALA A 19 -8.09 -9.87 12.40
CA ALA A 19 -6.78 -9.55 12.95
C ALA A 19 -6.72 -8.06 13.34
N MET A 20 -5.73 -7.71 14.14
CA MET A 20 -5.37 -6.32 14.43
C MET A 20 -4.22 -5.89 13.54
N PHE A 21 -4.45 -4.84 12.76
CA PHE A 21 -3.38 -4.08 12.12
C PHE A 21 -2.94 -2.94 13.03
N SER A 22 -1.62 -2.84 13.25
CA SER A 22 -0.98 -1.79 14.04
C SER A 22 -0.09 -0.94 13.13
N PRO A 23 -0.50 0.31 12.79
CA PRO A 23 0.32 1.23 12.03
C PRO A 23 1.64 1.54 12.75
N VAL A 24 2.69 1.84 11.98
CA VAL A 24 3.95 2.37 12.53
C VAL A 24 3.77 3.80 13.02
N ASP A 25 3.02 4.62 12.29
CA ASP A 25 2.66 5.97 12.74
C ASP A 25 1.61 5.92 13.87
N HIS A 26 2.03 6.25 15.08
CA HIS A 26 1.18 6.26 16.27
C HIS A 26 0.03 7.29 16.24
N ARG A 27 0.03 8.22 15.29
CA ARG A 27 -1.09 9.14 15.07
C ARG A 27 -2.27 8.44 14.39
N VAL A 28 -2.03 7.31 13.74
CA VAL A 28 -3.05 6.51 13.04
C VAL A 28 -3.61 5.45 14.01
N PRO A 29 -4.95 5.30 14.11
CA PRO A 29 -5.55 4.30 14.99
C PRO A 29 -5.22 2.88 14.53
N ARG A 30 -5.29 1.93 15.46
CA ARG A 30 -5.25 0.52 15.10
C ARG A 30 -6.55 0.13 14.38
N THR A 31 -6.45 -0.88 13.52
CA THR A 31 -7.49 -1.20 12.56
C THR A 31 -7.79 -2.69 12.56
N TYR A 32 -9.07 -3.05 12.63
CA TYR A 32 -9.50 -4.42 12.37
C TYR A 32 -9.39 -4.74 10.89
N VAL A 33 -8.81 -5.89 10.58
CA VAL A 33 -8.66 -6.41 9.21
C VAL A 33 -9.24 -7.81 9.17
N ALA A 34 -10.05 -8.14 8.17
CA ALA A 34 -10.64 -9.46 8.08
C ALA A 34 -9.54 -10.52 7.94
N LEU A 35 -9.65 -11.64 8.65
CA LEU A 35 -8.70 -12.74 8.50
C LEU A 35 -8.68 -13.31 7.08
N ALA A 36 -9.77 -13.14 6.33
CA ALA A 36 -9.86 -13.49 4.92
C ALA A 36 -8.97 -12.62 4.00
N ASP A 37 -8.62 -11.40 4.45
CA ASP A 37 -7.71 -10.50 3.74
C ASP A 37 -6.24 -10.73 4.14
N CYS A 38 -5.99 -11.49 5.21
CA CYS A 38 -4.64 -11.85 5.65
C CYS A 38 -4.07 -13.03 4.84
N PRO A 39 -2.75 -13.26 4.88
CA PRO A 39 -2.15 -14.47 4.33
C PRO A 39 -2.87 -15.74 4.84
N PRO A 40 -3.15 -16.76 3.99
CA PRO A 40 -3.97 -17.91 4.36
C PRO A 40 -3.48 -18.70 5.58
N ASP A 41 -2.18 -18.68 5.81
CA ASP A 41 -1.45 -19.35 6.89
C ASP A 41 -1.11 -18.42 8.07
N PHE A 42 -1.49 -17.15 8.02
CA PHE A 42 -1.28 -16.20 9.11
C PHE A 42 -1.94 -16.68 10.42
N ALA A 43 -3.16 -17.22 10.34
CA ALA A 43 -3.89 -17.66 11.53
C ALA A 43 -3.23 -18.86 12.24
N SER A 44 -2.53 -19.73 11.49
CA SER A 44 -1.81 -20.88 12.05
C SER A 44 -0.37 -20.55 12.44
N ARG A 45 0.26 -19.58 11.76
CA ARG A 45 1.67 -19.19 11.96
C ARG A 45 1.83 -17.67 12.06
N PRO A 46 1.23 -17.00 13.06
CA PRO A 46 1.27 -15.54 13.15
C PRO A 46 2.69 -14.99 13.39
N GLU A 47 3.56 -15.78 14.04
CA GLU A 47 4.93 -15.37 14.38
C GLU A 47 5.83 -15.21 13.15
N ASP A 48 5.57 -15.96 12.07
CA ASP A 48 6.29 -15.87 10.79
C ASP A 48 6.12 -14.48 10.16
N TYR A 49 5.06 -13.75 10.54
CA TYR A 49 4.73 -12.41 10.04
C TYR A 49 5.03 -11.29 11.02
N SER A 50 5.57 -11.60 12.21
CA SER A 50 5.81 -10.64 13.29
C SER A 50 6.70 -9.46 12.90
N SER A 51 7.51 -9.63 11.85
CA SER A 51 8.45 -8.65 11.32
C SER A 51 8.23 -8.33 9.84
N ILE A 52 7.07 -8.69 9.29
CA ILE A 52 6.67 -8.33 7.93
C ILE A 52 5.82 -7.06 7.95
N LEU A 53 6.18 -6.10 7.11
CA LEU A 53 5.44 -4.87 6.88
C LEU A 53 4.28 -5.10 5.92
N PHE A 54 3.15 -4.48 6.22
CA PHE A 54 1.94 -4.50 5.42
C PHE A 54 1.40 -3.09 5.18
N ILE A 55 0.68 -2.94 4.07
CA ILE A 55 -0.20 -1.80 3.82
C ILE A 55 -1.63 -2.20 4.16
N CYS A 56 -2.29 -1.37 4.95
CA CYS A 56 -3.70 -1.48 5.27
C CYS A 56 -4.38 -0.16 4.90
N ARG A 57 -5.51 -0.24 4.20
CA ARG A 57 -6.36 0.90 3.88
C ARG A 57 -7.54 0.92 4.84
N MET A 58 -7.72 2.01 5.58
CA MET A 58 -8.91 2.23 6.38
C MET A 58 -10.11 2.44 5.43
N VAL A 59 -11.19 1.68 5.66
CA VAL A 59 -12.40 1.70 4.81
C VAL A 59 -13.61 2.27 5.53
N ASP A 60 -13.69 2.12 6.85
CA ASP A 60 -14.79 2.63 7.66
C ASP A 60 -14.33 2.82 9.12
N TRP A 61 -15.02 3.68 9.86
CA TRP A 61 -14.87 3.79 11.30
C TRP A 61 -16.21 4.13 11.95
N ARG A 62 -16.86 3.08 12.46
CA ARG A 62 -18.15 3.21 13.12
C ARG A 62 -18.03 3.84 14.50
N GLU A 63 -19.04 4.63 14.87
CA GLU A 63 -19.12 5.35 16.16
C GLU A 63 -19.12 4.41 17.39
N ASP A 64 -19.58 3.17 17.22
CA ASP A 64 -19.63 2.14 18.26
C ASP A 64 -18.33 1.32 18.38
N SER A 65 -17.29 1.65 17.60
CA SER A 65 -16.02 0.91 17.56
C SER A 65 -14.83 1.74 18.01
N ASN A 66 -14.03 1.18 18.92
CA ASN A 66 -12.77 1.77 19.36
C ASN A 66 -11.65 1.69 18.30
N PHE A 67 -11.81 0.82 17.31
CA PHE A 67 -10.84 0.59 16.25
C PHE A 67 -11.50 0.81 14.89
N ALA A 68 -10.73 1.31 13.94
CA ALA A 68 -11.19 1.44 12.57
C ALA A 68 -11.38 0.05 11.92
N LEU A 69 -12.11 0.00 10.82
CA LEU A 69 -12.16 -1.14 9.92
C LEU A 69 -11.28 -0.86 8.70
N GLY A 70 -10.51 -1.85 8.27
CA GLY A 70 -9.61 -1.72 7.14
C GLY A 70 -9.49 -3.00 6.34
N GLN A 71 -8.92 -2.83 5.16
CA GLN A 71 -8.60 -3.89 4.23
C GLN A 71 -7.08 -4.00 4.09
N LEU A 72 -6.54 -5.21 4.22
CA LEU A 72 -5.13 -5.46 3.93
C LEU A 72 -4.93 -5.32 2.42
N ALA A 73 -4.07 -4.42 2.00
CA ALA A 73 -3.83 -4.17 0.58
C ALA A 73 -2.64 -4.99 0.06
N GLN A 74 -1.53 -4.99 0.81
CA GLN A 74 -0.27 -5.59 0.33
C GLN A 74 0.66 -5.99 1.47
N SER A 75 1.46 -7.03 1.24
CA SER A 75 2.65 -7.37 2.02
C SER A 75 3.88 -6.74 1.35
N LEU A 76 4.64 -5.94 2.09
CA LEU A 76 5.81 -5.23 1.55
C LEU A 76 7.09 -6.08 1.67
N GLY A 77 7.31 -6.70 2.83
CA GLY A 77 8.54 -7.45 3.11
C GLY A 77 9.03 -7.27 4.54
N GLN A 78 10.28 -7.61 4.80
CA GLN A 78 10.88 -7.56 6.13
C GLN A 78 11.07 -6.12 6.59
N ALA A 79 10.64 -5.81 7.82
CA ALA A 79 10.88 -4.52 8.45
C ALA A 79 12.39 -4.26 8.60
N GLY A 80 12.82 -3.03 8.29
CA GLY A 80 14.22 -2.64 8.27
C GLY A 80 14.96 -2.89 6.95
N GLU A 81 14.36 -3.58 5.97
CA GLU A 81 14.92 -3.64 4.61
C GLU A 81 14.58 -2.36 3.84
N ILE A 82 15.53 -1.90 3.00
CA ILE A 82 15.42 -0.61 2.31
C ILE A 82 14.20 -0.59 1.37
N ASP A 83 14.02 -1.63 0.55
CA ASP A 83 12.98 -1.62 -0.48
C ASP A 83 11.56 -1.64 0.12
N PRO A 84 11.22 -2.55 1.08
CA PRO A 84 9.91 -2.55 1.75
C PRO A 84 9.61 -1.26 2.52
N GLU A 85 10.59 -0.69 3.22
CA GLU A 85 10.42 0.58 3.94
C GLU A 85 10.17 1.75 2.97
N THR A 86 10.94 1.80 1.87
CA THR A 86 10.79 2.84 0.84
C THR A 86 9.41 2.81 0.20
N GLU A 87 8.97 1.63 -0.22
CA GLU A 87 7.62 1.45 -0.78
C GLU A 87 6.54 1.82 0.23
N GLY A 88 6.72 1.42 1.50
CA GLY A 88 5.80 1.73 2.57
C GLY A 88 5.65 3.22 2.85
N ILE A 89 6.73 3.98 2.78
CA ILE A 89 6.72 5.46 2.88
C ILE A 89 5.95 6.06 1.70
N LEU A 90 6.28 5.67 0.47
CA LEU A 90 5.62 6.21 -0.72
C LEU A 90 4.10 5.98 -0.68
N ALA A 91 3.68 4.76 -0.32
CA ALA A 91 2.27 4.42 -0.16
C ALA A 91 1.57 5.21 0.96
N GLU A 92 2.23 5.42 2.10
CA GLU A 92 1.66 6.15 3.23
C GLU A 92 1.42 7.64 2.92
N TYR A 93 2.26 8.25 2.09
CA TYR A 93 2.14 9.64 1.66
C TYR A 93 1.37 9.80 0.34
N GLY A 94 0.78 8.73 -0.19
CA GLY A 94 -0.05 8.78 -1.40
C GLY A 94 0.75 9.12 -2.66
N VAL A 95 2.02 8.74 -2.71
CA VAL A 95 2.84 8.87 -3.93
C VAL A 95 2.49 7.71 -4.86
N ASP A 96 2.01 8.05 -6.06
CA ASP A 96 1.71 7.06 -7.11
C ASP A 96 3.02 6.59 -7.76
N THR A 97 3.31 5.30 -7.59
CA THR A 97 4.49 4.63 -8.15
C THR A 97 4.13 3.66 -9.27
N ALA A 98 2.86 3.62 -9.69
CA ALA A 98 2.43 2.75 -10.77
C ALA A 98 3.05 3.19 -12.11
N ASP A 99 3.27 2.21 -12.98
CA ASP A 99 3.66 2.48 -14.36
C ASP A 99 2.58 3.31 -15.06
N PHE A 100 3.01 4.18 -15.98
CA PHE A 100 2.08 4.97 -16.78
C PHE A 100 1.17 4.07 -17.62
N SER A 101 -0.11 4.44 -17.69
CA SER A 101 -1.09 3.69 -18.48
C SER A 101 -0.77 3.75 -19.98
N PRO A 102 -1.22 2.75 -20.77
CA PRO A 102 -1.03 2.76 -22.22
C PRO A 102 -1.55 4.03 -22.90
N ASP A 103 -2.64 4.60 -22.41
CA ASP A 103 -3.21 5.85 -22.93
C ASP A 103 -2.28 7.05 -22.71
N VAL A 104 -1.59 7.11 -21.56
CA VAL A 104 -0.57 8.13 -21.29
C VAL A 104 0.64 7.94 -22.19
N LEU A 105 1.07 6.69 -22.38
CA LEU A 105 2.19 6.37 -23.27
C LEU A 105 1.90 6.70 -24.73
N GLN A 106 0.65 6.63 -25.17
CA GLN A 106 0.23 7.05 -26.52
C GLN A 106 0.36 8.56 -26.77
N CYS A 107 0.37 9.38 -25.71
CA CYS A 107 0.63 10.82 -25.82
C CYS A 107 2.10 11.16 -26.16
N LEU A 108 3.02 10.19 -26.04
CA LEU A 108 4.41 10.37 -26.44
C LEU A 108 4.53 10.50 -27.97
N PRO A 109 5.58 11.16 -28.49
CA PRO A 109 5.87 11.15 -29.92
C PRO A 109 6.07 9.73 -30.43
N GLN A 110 5.25 9.32 -31.40
CA GLN A 110 5.23 7.93 -31.90
C GLN A 110 6.34 7.67 -32.94
N ASN A 111 6.86 8.72 -33.57
CA ASN A 111 7.95 8.64 -34.54
C ASN A 111 9.31 8.59 -33.82
N LEU A 112 9.83 7.38 -33.61
CA LEU A 112 11.12 7.14 -32.94
C LEU A 112 12.21 6.67 -33.94
N PRO A 113 13.44 7.21 -33.88
CA PRO A 113 13.91 8.24 -32.97
C PRO A 113 13.26 9.60 -33.28
N TRP A 114 12.86 10.32 -32.23
CA TRP A 114 12.24 11.62 -32.39
C TRP A 114 13.25 12.63 -32.93
N VAL A 115 12.85 13.36 -33.96
CA VAL A 115 13.61 14.48 -34.54
C VAL A 115 12.74 15.73 -34.57
N ILE A 116 13.37 16.88 -34.41
CA ILE A 116 12.68 18.18 -34.46
C ILE A 116 12.10 18.36 -35.87
N PRO A 117 10.78 18.61 -36.02
CA PRO A 117 10.21 18.92 -37.32
C PRO A 117 10.81 20.20 -37.92
N SER A 118 11.01 20.23 -39.24
CA SER A 118 11.58 21.40 -39.94
C SER A 118 10.80 22.70 -39.69
N ASP A 119 9.48 22.57 -39.55
CA ASP A 119 8.60 23.72 -39.30
C ASP A 119 8.80 24.32 -37.90
N GLU A 120 9.15 23.50 -36.90
CA GLU A 120 9.51 23.98 -35.57
C GLU A 120 10.85 24.73 -35.59
N LEU A 121 11.83 24.26 -36.38
CA LEU A 121 13.11 24.96 -36.56
C LEU A 121 12.92 26.32 -37.22
N ALA A 122 12.06 26.43 -38.24
CA ALA A 122 11.78 27.68 -38.91
C ALA A 122 11.09 28.72 -38.02
N ARG A 123 10.32 28.28 -37.01
CA ARG A 123 9.56 29.14 -36.10
C ARG A 123 10.36 29.63 -34.89
N ARG A 124 11.47 28.95 -34.56
CA ARG A 124 12.31 29.26 -33.40
C ARG A 124 13.56 30.01 -33.85
N ARG A 125 14.10 30.88 -32.99
CA ARG A 125 15.41 31.49 -33.22
C ARG A 125 16.47 30.44 -32.96
N ASP A 126 17.29 30.16 -33.97
CA ASP A 126 18.49 29.35 -33.84
C ASP A 126 19.57 30.16 -33.08
N LEU A 127 20.13 29.57 -32.01
CA LEU A 127 21.06 30.24 -31.07
C LEU A 127 22.50 29.73 -31.24
#